data_AF-A0A2E5ECN0-F1
#
_entry.id   AF-A0A2E5ECN0-F1
#
_cell.length_a   1.000
_cell.length_b   1.000
_cell.length_c   1.000
_cell.angle_alpha   90.00
_cell.angle_beta   90.00
_cell.angle_gamma   90.00
#
_symmetry.space_group_name_H-M   'P 1'
#
loop_
_entity.id
_entity.type
_entity.pdbx_description
1 polymer ?
#
loop_
_entity_poly.entity_id
_entity_poly.type
_entity_poly.pdbx_seq_one_letter_code
_entity_poly.pdbx_strand_id
1 'polypeptide(L)'
;MRSNHGRHPSVRLLASLLLMASLGGCGHMAFGTKTPLDIKGPVSVDVVTFAGDVTIRSTGDAPGDASVLVKPQSTHAFHRMGDAQASLKDIDWSVETVEENGRTIIRIRATTLYPESGLQRLHVTVNAPDIDGVRVDTTLGDVDLSEITGPIDVNSTRGDVDIVTGKALDDSINVSTTEGDITLRAGTGTRGRLDAFTIDGRVVCKVPKGKLRVHGRSSDRTMQGVINDGEQPVVLRTNDGTIRIVIKKYPHRQSSFDFD
;
A
#
# COMPACT_ATOMS: atom_id res chain seq x y z
N MET A 1 9.50 -63.80 -39.99
CA MET A 1 8.97 -62.54 -40.54
C MET A 1 8.38 -61.74 -39.38
N ARG A 2 9.03 -60.62 -39.02
CA ARG A 2 8.60 -59.53 -38.11
C ARG A 2 7.91 -59.90 -36.77
N SER A 3 8.64 -59.70 -35.67
CA SER A 3 8.04 -59.16 -34.44
C SER A 3 9.06 -58.22 -33.78
N ASN A 4 8.70 -56.93 -33.77
CA ASN A 4 9.48 -55.81 -33.29
C ASN A 4 8.93 -55.45 -31.91
N HIS A 5 9.67 -55.71 -30.84
CA HIS A 5 9.27 -55.34 -29.48
C HIS A 5 9.61 -53.86 -29.23
N GLY A 6 8.57 -53.04 -29.15
CA GLY A 6 8.64 -51.63 -28.81
C GLY A 6 9.03 -51.41 -27.35
N ARG A 7 10.00 -50.52 -27.14
CA ARG A 7 10.40 -49.99 -25.83
C ARG A 7 9.33 -49.02 -25.32
N HIS A 8 8.84 -49.24 -24.10
CA HIS A 8 8.12 -48.24 -23.31
C HIS A 8 9.11 -47.26 -22.65
N PRO A 9 8.83 -45.96 -22.59
CA PRO A 9 9.60 -45.02 -21.77
C PRO A 9 9.07 -45.04 -20.33
N SER A 10 9.97 -45.27 -19.36
CA SER A 10 9.68 -45.18 -17.94
C SER A 10 9.76 -43.73 -17.46
N VAL A 11 8.69 -43.30 -16.78
CA VAL A 11 8.48 -42.01 -16.14
C VAL A 11 9.55 -41.76 -15.07
N ARG A 12 10.22 -40.60 -15.12
CA ARG A 12 11.15 -40.16 -14.06
C ARG A 12 10.37 -39.42 -12.97
N LEU A 13 10.32 -40.02 -11.79
CA LEU A 13 9.83 -39.42 -10.55
C LEU A 13 10.93 -38.46 -10.03
N LEU A 14 10.70 -37.14 -10.05
CA LEU A 14 11.57 -36.18 -9.36
C LEU A 14 11.18 -36.14 -7.87
N ALA A 15 12.06 -36.66 -7.02
CA ALA A 15 12.00 -36.46 -5.57
C ALA A 15 12.68 -35.12 -5.24
N SER A 16 11.90 -34.14 -4.79
CA SER A 16 12.38 -32.85 -4.29
C SER A 16 12.91 -33.02 -2.87
N LEU A 17 14.22 -32.84 -2.71
CA LEU A 17 14.93 -32.93 -1.43
C LEU A 17 14.84 -31.57 -0.70
N LEU A 18 14.10 -31.50 0.41
CA LEU A 18 14.13 -30.34 1.31
C LEU A 18 15.41 -30.41 2.17
N LEU A 19 16.33 -29.46 1.98
CA LEU A 19 17.52 -29.31 2.82
C LEU A 19 17.22 -28.28 3.91
N MET A 20 16.99 -28.74 5.14
CA MET A 20 16.98 -27.89 6.33
C MET A 20 18.42 -27.64 6.78
N ALA A 21 18.94 -26.44 6.51
CA ALA A 21 20.20 -25.98 7.08
C ALA A 21 19.91 -25.14 8.33
N SER A 22 20.26 -25.68 9.49
CA SER A 22 20.34 -24.92 10.73
C SER A 22 21.74 -24.31 10.86
N LEU A 23 21.81 -22.98 10.97
CA LEU A 23 23.03 -22.27 11.33
C LEU A 23 22.69 -21.23 12.41
N GLY A 24 23.40 -21.32 13.52
CA GLY A 24 23.26 -20.41 14.66
C GLY A 24 23.96 -19.07 14.47
N GLY A 25 23.58 -18.13 15.34
CA GLY A 25 24.49 -17.15 15.94
C GLY A 25 25.07 -16.06 15.03
N CYS A 26 24.22 -15.16 14.53
CA CYS A 26 24.55 -13.77 14.22
C CYS A 26 23.28 -12.93 14.45
N GLY A 27 23.43 -11.71 14.98
CA GLY A 27 22.31 -10.83 15.32
C GLY A 27 21.27 -10.77 14.20
N HIS A 28 20.11 -11.40 14.43
CA HIS A 28 19.06 -11.45 13.44
C HIS A 28 18.35 -10.10 13.44
N MET A 29 18.72 -9.25 12.49
CA MET A 29 17.66 -8.61 11.70
C MET A 29 16.73 -9.75 11.28
N ALA A 30 15.46 -9.70 11.67
CA ALA A 30 14.49 -10.60 11.06
C ALA A 30 14.52 -10.27 9.56
N PHE A 31 15.23 -11.09 8.77
CA PHE A 31 15.26 -10.93 7.32
C PHE A 31 13.81 -11.04 6.88
N GLY A 32 13.29 -9.96 6.29
CA GLY A 32 11.88 -9.89 5.93
C GLY A 32 11.45 -11.11 5.11
N THR A 33 10.25 -11.58 5.33
CA THR A 33 9.69 -12.71 4.58
C THR A 33 9.12 -12.17 3.28
N LYS A 34 9.71 -12.60 2.14
CA LYS A 34 9.18 -12.31 0.80
C LYS A 34 8.35 -13.49 0.32
N THR A 35 7.06 -13.27 0.12
CA THR A 35 6.10 -14.23 -0.43
C THR A 35 5.85 -13.89 -1.90
N PRO A 36 6.30 -14.73 -2.87
CA PRO A 36 5.91 -14.56 -4.27
C PRO A 36 4.43 -14.88 -4.45
N LEU A 37 3.78 -14.21 -5.41
CA LEU A 37 2.37 -14.40 -5.73
C LEU A 37 2.22 -14.82 -7.20
N ASP A 38 1.38 -15.82 -7.46
CA ASP A 38 0.94 -16.18 -8.80
C ASP A 38 -0.38 -15.46 -9.12
N ILE A 39 -0.28 -14.28 -9.71
CA ILE A 39 -1.44 -13.43 -10.08
C ILE A 39 -1.41 -13.14 -11.58
N LYS A 40 -2.61 -13.17 -12.21
CA LYS A 40 -2.75 -13.10 -13.68
C LYS A 40 -3.47 -11.85 -14.19
N GLY A 41 -4.04 -11.04 -13.30
CA GLY A 41 -4.85 -9.89 -13.68
C GLY A 41 -4.75 -8.73 -12.68
N PRO A 42 -5.57 -7.69 -12.86
CA PRO A 42 -5.69 -6.61 -11.89
C PRO A 42 -6.07 -7.20 -10.52
N VAL A 43 -5.37 -6.77 -9.49
CA VAL A 43 -5.63 -7.20 -8.11
C VAL A 43 -6.01 -6.02 -7.25
N SER A 44 -6.91 -6.23 -6.29
CA SER A 44 -7.06 -5.31 -5.18
C SER A 44 -6.12 -5.70 -4.05
N VAL A 45 -5.66 -4.74 -3.27
CA VAL A 45 -4.81 -4.98 -2.10
C VAL A 45 -5.55 -4.53 -0.84
N ASP A 46 -5.63 -5.41 0.15
CA ASP A 46 -6.32 -5.16 1.42
C ASP A 46 -5.36 -5.45 2.58
N VAL A 47 -4.86 -4.39 3.22
CA VAL A 47 -3.90 -4.46 4.34
C VAL A 47 -4.58 -4.00 5.61
N VAL A 48 -4.54 -4.84 6.65
CA VAL A 48 -4.83 -4.43 8.02
C VAL A 48 -3.60 -4.75 8.87
N THR A 49 -2.99 -3.74 9.48
CA THR A 49 -1.84 -3.89 10.36
C THR A 49 -1.97 -3.01 11.60
N PHE A 50 -1.17 -3.27 12.63
CA PHE A 50 -1.20 -2.50 13.87
C PHE A 50 -0.17 -1.36 13.84
N ALA A 51 1.00 -1.57 13.22
CA ALA A 51 2.04 -0.56 13.09
C ALA A 51 3.06 -0.95 12.01
N GLY A 52 3.84 0.02 11.53
CA GLY A 52 4.85 -0.14 10.48
C GLY A 52 4.36 0.43 9.14
N ASP A 53 5.32 0.74 8.28
CA ASP A 53 5.04 1.40 7.01
C ASP A 53 4.40 0.42 6.02
N VAL A 54 3.47 0.93 5.21
CA VAL A 54 2.78 0.19 4.16
C VAL A 54 3.14 0.81 2.82
N THR A 55 3.88 0.08 2.00
CA THR A 55 4.20 0.49 0.62
C THR A 55 3.48 -0.42 -0.36
N ILE A 56 2.64 0.14 -1.23
CA ILE A 56 1.94 -0.61 -2.28
C ILE A 56 2.28 0.02 -3.62
N ARG A 57 2.80 -0.78 -4.54
CA ARG A 57 3.29 -0.30 -5.83
C ARG A 57 2.80 -1.18 -6.97
N SER A 58 2.11 -0.57 -7.93
CA SER A 58 1.95 -1.17 -9.25
C SER A 58 3.27 -1.07 -10.01
N THR A 59 3.72 -2.19 -10.58
CA THR A 59 4.96 -2.26 -11.36
C THR A 59 4.71 -2.17 -12.87
N GLY A 60 3.45 -2.18 -13.31
CA GLY A 60 3.08 -2.29 -14.72
C GLY A 60 3.71 -3.52 -15.37
N ASP A 61 4.17 -3.35 -16.61
CA ASP A 61 4.87 -4.40 -17.38
C ASP A 61 6.33 -4.60 -16.96
N ALA A 62 6.81 -3.91 -15.92
CA ALA A 62 8.20 -4.04 -15.49
C ALA A 62 8.48 -5.49 -15.03
N PRO A 63 9.64 -6.06 -15.39
CA PRO A 63 9.99 -7.41 -14.99
C PRO A 63 10.14 -7.50 -13.47
N GLY A 64 9.17 -8.16 -12.84
CA GLY A 64 9.18 -8.43 -11.40
C GLY A 64 7.99 -9.29 -11.05
N ASP A 65 8.23 -10.43 -10.40
CA ASP A 65 7.15 -11.26 -9.89
C ASP A 65 6.40 -10.50 -8.80
N ALA A 66 5.07 -10.57 -8.87
CA ALA A 66 4.22 -10.08 -7.82
C ALA A 66 4.65 -10.66 -6.47
N SER A 67 4.74 -9.82 -5.45
CA SER A 67 5.22 -10.26 -4.14
C SER A 67 4.76 -9.37 -3.01
N VAL A 68 4.65 -9.99 -1.84
CA VAL A 68 4.52 -9.31 -0.56
C VAL A 68 5.80 -9.52 0.22
N LEU A 69 6.38 -8.45 0.77
CA LEU A 69 7.50 -8.49 1.68
C LEU A 69 7.06 -7.94 3.03
N VAL A 70 7.19 -8.76 4.06
CA VAL A 70 6.83 -8.42 5.44
C VAL A 70 8.11 -8.36 6.29
N LYS A 71 8.33 -7.27 7.02
CA LYS A 71 9.52 -7.05 7.86
C LYS A 71 9.11 -6.67 9.29
N PRO A 72 9.15 -7.64 10.23
CA PRO A 72 9.00 -7.35 11.65
C PRO A 72 10.19 -6.52 12.15
N GLN A 73 9.92 -5.49 12.94
CA GLN A 73 10.93 -4.65 13.58
C GLN A 73 10.53 -4.34 15.02
N SER A 74 11.54 -4.27 15.89
CA SER A 74 11.40 -3.89 17.28
C SER A 74 12.15 -2.58 17.52
N THR A 75 11.59 -1.68 18.33
CA THR A 75 12.18 -0.37 18.68
C THR A 75 12.60 -0.29 20.15
N HIS A 76 12.75 -1.45 20.81
CA HIS A 76 13.27 -1.52 22.18
C HIS A 76 14.68 -0.93 22.29
N ALA A 77 15.00 -0.38 23.46
CA ALA A 77 16.32 0.13 23.76
C ALA A 77 17.41 -0.97 23.70
N PHE A 78 18.65 -0.59 23.40
CA PHE A 78 19.78 -1.51 23.22
C PHE A 78 19.99 -2.50 24.37
N HIS A 79 19.75 -2.09 25.63
CA HIS A 79 19.90 -2.96 26.79
C HIS A 79 18.78 -4.02 26.94
N ARG A 80 17.71 -3.93 26.13
CA ARG A 80 16.56 -4.85 26.10
C ARG A 80 16.56 -5.72 24.83
N MET A 81 17.71 -6.04 24.25
CA MET A 81 17.79 -6.86 23.03
C MET A 81 17.12 -8.24 23.15
N GLY A 82 17.14 -8.84 24.35
CA GLY A 82 16.42 -10.09 24.62
C GLY A 82 14.90 -9.92 24.47
N ASP A 83 14.33 -8.90 25.11
CA ASP A 83 12.91 -8.55 24.99
C ASP A 83 12.56 -8.18 23.55
N ALA A 84 13.44 -7.42 22.87
CA ALA A 84 13.27 -7.04 21.49
C ALA A 84 13.08 -8.28 20.61
N GLN A 85 13.97 -9.27 20.72
CA GLN A 85 13.89 -10.51 19.95
C GLN A 85 12.70 -11.38 20.34
N ALA A 86 12.36 -11.45 21.63
CA ALA A 86 11.21 -12.21 22.11
C ALA A 86 9.90 -11.60 21.58
N SER A 87 9.76 -10.27 21.66
CA SER A 87 8.56 -9.54 21.23
C SER A 87 8.22 -9.81 19.77
N LEU A 88 9.20 -9.93 18.87
CA LEU A 88 8.92 -10.17 17.45
C LEU A 88 8.19 -11.48 17.17
N LYS A 89 8.25 -12.46 18.10
CA LYS A 89 7.52 -13.72 17.98
C LYS A 89 6.03 -13.58 18.26
N ASP A 90 5.63 -12.51 18.94
CA ASP A 90 4.24 -12.20 19.26
C ASP A 90 3.55 -11.38 18.17
N ILE A 91 4.24 -11.14 17.04
CA ILE A 91 3.63 -10.56 15.84
C ILE A 91 3.09 -11.71 15.00
N ASP A 92 1.77 -11.76 14.86
CA ASP A 92 1.07 -12.70 13.99
C ASP A 92 0.68 -11.99 12.69
N TRP A 93 0.90 -12.65 11.56
CA TRP A 93 0.53 -12.10 10.26
C TRP A 93 0.21 -13.20 9.24
N SER A 94 -0.66 -12.87 8.30
CA SER A 94 -1.00 -13.72 7.16
C SER A 94 -1.02 -12.94 5.86
N VAL A 95 -0.72 -13.65 4.77
CA VAL A 95 -0.85 -13.17 3.39
C VAL A 95 -1.65 -14.23 2.64
N GLU A 96 -2.82 -13.86 2.13
CA GLU A 96 -3.71 -14.74 1.40
C GLU A 96 -4.14 -14.08 0.09
N THR A 97 -4.27 -14.88 -0.97
CA THR A 97 -4.93 -14.45 -2.21
C THR A 97 -6.34 -15.02 -2.20
N VAL A 98 -7.34 -14.14 -2.20
CA VAL A 98 -8.76 -14.53 -2.17
C VAL A 98 -9.47 -14.05 -3.44
N GLU A 99 -10.47 -14.81 -3.87
CA GLU A 99 -11.35 -14.43 -4.98
C GLU A 99 -12.69 -13.99 -4.42
N GLU A 100 -13.04 -12.71 -4.57
CA GLU A 100 -14.30 -12.15 -4.07
C GLU A 100 -14.99 -11.37 -5.18
N ASN A 101 -16.24 -11.73 -5.49
CA ASN A 101 -17.03 -11.10 -6.56
C ASN A 101 -16.31 -11.03 -7.93
N GLY A 102 -15.48 -12.03 -8.23
CA GLY A 102 -14.71 -12.10 -9.49
C GLY A 102 -13.47 -11.19 -9.51
N ARG A 103 -13.04 -10.68 -8.35
CA ARG A 103 -11.79 -9.94 -8.19
C ARG A 103 -10.82 -10.72 -7.31
N THR A 104 -9.57 -10.77 -7.75
CA THR A 104 -8.45 -11.26 -6.95
C THR A 104 -8.05 -10.19 -5.94
N ILE A 105 -8.02 -10.54 -4.66
CA ILE A 105 -7.63 -9.65 -3.57
C ILE A 105 -6.41 -10.26 -2.86
N ILE A 106 -5.34 -9.48 -2.76
CA ILE A 106 -4.21 -9.79 -1.88
C ILE A 106 -4.56 -9.26 -0.49
N ARG A 107 -4.88 -10.16 0.43
CA ARG A 107 -5.27 -9.86 1.79
C ARG A 107 -4.10 -10.06 2.75
N ILE A 108 -3.70 -8.99 3.41
CA ILE A 108 -2.70 -8.99 4.49
C ILE A 108 -3.39 -8.66 5.80
N ARG A 109 -3.18 -9.49 6.81
CA ARG A 109 -3.65 -9.26 8.19
C ARG A 109 -2.47 -9.37 9.13
N ALA A 110 -2.34 -8.42 10.03
CA ALA A 110 -1.29 -8.42 11.03
C ALA A 110 -1.82 -7.91 12.37
N THR A 111 -1.42 -8.59 13.43
CA THR A 111 -1.78 -8.26 14.81
C THR A 111 -0.62 -8.57 15.74
N THR A 112 -0.71 -8.08 16.97
CA THR A 112 0.18 -8.50 18.04
C THR A 112 -0.55 -8.49 19.36
N LEU A 113 -0.18 -9.45 20.22
CA LEU A 113 -0.66 -9.51 21.60
C LEU A 113 0.41 -9.06 22.60
N TYR A 114 1.54 -8.53 22.11
CA TYR A 114 2.61 -8.07 22.99
C TYR A 114 2.17 -6.84 23.80
N PRO A 115 2.35 -6.82 25.13
CA PRO A 115 1.88 -5.72 25.98
C PRO A 115 2.45 -4.34 25.61
N GLU A 116 3.68 -4.28 25.10
CA GLU A 116 4.33 -3.06 24.64
C GLU A 116 4.28 -2.97 23.09
N SER A 117 3.12 -3.20 22.49
CA SER A 117 2.93 -3.21 21.02
C SER A 117 3.40 -1.92 20.32
N GLY A 118 3.41 -0.79 21.04
CA GLY A 118 3.99 0.47 20.57
C GLY A 118 5.50 0.40 20.27
N LEU A 119 6.19 -0.66 20.71
CA LEU A 119 7.60 -0.94 20.43
C LEU A 119 7.81 -1.92 19.26
N GLN A 120 6.75 -2.31 18.56
CA GLN A 120 6.80 -3.20 17.41
C GLN A 120 6.34 -2.49 16.14
N ARG A 121 6.88 -2.90 15.01
CA ARG A 121 6.47 -2.51 13.67
C ARG A 121 6.41 -3.75 12.80
N LEU A 122 5.49 -3.76 11.84
CA LEU A 122 5.47 -4.71 10.76
C LEU A 122 5.39 -3.93 9.44
N HIS A 123 6.54 -3.73 8.80
CA HIS A 123 6.58 -3.05 7.52
C HIS A 123 6.08 -4.01 6.42
N VAL A 124 5.15 -3.55 5.59
CA VAL A 124 4.55 -4.32 4.51
C VAL A 124 4.87 -3.65 3.19
N THR A 125 5.42 -4.41 2.24
CA THR A 125 5.63 -3.95 0.87
C THR A 125 4.92 -4.89 -0.09
N VAL A 126 4.01 -4.37 -0.89
CA VAL A 126 3.29 -5.11 -1.93
C VAL A 126 3.73 -4.58 -3.30
N ASN A 127 4.18 -5.48 -4.16
CA ASN A 127 4.42 -5.21 -5.58
C ASN A 127 3.53 -6.13 -6.40
N ALA A 128 2.78 -5.58 -7.34
CA ALA A 128 1.99 -6.33 -8.31
C ALA A 128 1.97 -5.61 -9.65
N PRO A 129 1.82 -6.30 -10.80
CA PRO A 129 1.80 -5.68 -12.11
C PRO A 129 0.70 -4.62 -12.24
N ASP A 130 -0.53 -4.96 -11.87
CA ASP A 130 -1.69 -4.08 -11.99
C ASP A 130 -2.48 -4.09 -10.68
N ILE A 131 -2.63 -2.91 -10.07
CA ILE A 131 -3.33 -2.74 -8.79
C ILE A 131 -4.57 -1.88 -9.06
N ASP A 132 -5.73 -2.54 -8.97
CA ASP A 132 -7.05 -1.97 -9.14
C ASP A 132 -7.81 -2.06 -7.81
N GLY A 133 -7.56 -1.05 -6.97
CA GLY A 133 -8.16 -0.92 -5.66
C GLY A 133 -7.20 -1.18 -4.50
N VAL A 134 -7.26 -0.31 -3.49
CA VAL A 134 -6.46 -0.42 -2.27
C VAL A 134 -7.32 -0.11 -1.05
N ARG A 135 -7.21 -0.98 -0.04
CA ARG A 135 -7.68 -0.73 1.32
C ARG A 135 -6.50 -0.87 2.29
N VAL A 136 -6.27 0.15 3.13
CA VAL A 136 -5.27 0.10 4.20
C VAL A 136 -5.92 0.56 5.50
N ASP A 137 -5.82 -0.28 6.54
CA ASP A 137 -6.14 0.10 7.92
C ASP A 137 -4.88 -0.11 8.78
N THR A 138 -4.40 0.96 9.40
CA THR A 138 -3.24 0.94 10.29
C THR A 138 -3.39 1.91 11.45
N THR A 139 -2.66 1.70 12.54
CA THR A 139 -2.60 2.69 13.63
C THR A 139 -1.36 3.58 13.51
N LEU A 140 -0.23 3.06 13.04
CA LEU A 140 1.04 3.78 13.06
C LEU A 140 1.93 3.41 11.87
N GLY A 141 2.47 4.41 11.19
CA GLY A 141 3.42 4.23 10.09
C GLY A 141 2.93 4.90 8.81
N ASP A 142 3.87 5.15 7.91
CA ASP A 142 3.57 5.87 6.68
C ASP A 142 2.92 4.94 5.65
N VAL A 143 2.04 5.49 4.81
CA VAL A 143 1.36 4.77 3.74
C VAL A 143 1.74 5.37 2.39
N ASP A 144 2.51 4.61 1.62
CA ASP A 144 2.98 4.99 0.29
C ASP A 144 2.27 4.16 -0.79
N LEU A 145 1.40 4.82 -1.56
CA LEU A 145 0.67 4.22 -2.66
C LEU A 145 1.21 4.75 -3.99
N SER A 146 1.68 3.86 -4.86
CA SER A 146 2.33 4.23 -6.12
C SER A 146 1.73 3.52 -7.33
N GLU A 147 1.40 4.30 -8.36
CA GLU A 147 0.86 3.85 -9.64
C GLU A 147 -0.50 3.13 -9.51
N ILE A 148 -1.28 3.49 -8.49
CA ILE A 148 -2.57 2.85 -8.17
C ILE A 148 -3.68 3.28 -9.14
N THR A 149 -4.54 2.34 -9.51
CA THR A 149 -5.85 2.55 -10.16
C THR A 149 -6.98 2.02 -9.28
N GLY A 150 -8.22 2.39 -9.62
CA GLY A 150 -9.40 1.94 -8.87
C GLY A 150 -9.63 2.68 -7.55
N PRO A 151 -10.58 2.18 -6.73
CA PRO A 151 -10.95 2.79 -5.46
C PRO A 151 -9.82 2.76 -4.41
N ILE A 152 -9.63 3.85 -3.67
CA ILE A 152 -8.63 3.94 -2.60
C ILE A 152 -9.33 4.24 -1.27
N ASP A 153 -9.09 3.43 -0.25
CA ASP A 153 -9.60 3.58 1.11
C ASP A 153 -8.46 3.43 2.12
N VAL A 154 -8.03 4.52 2.73
CA VAL A 154 -6.92 4.52 3.72
C VAL A 154 -7.42 5.09 5.03
N ASN A 155 -7.30 4.30 6.08
CA ASN A 155 -7.57 4.70 7.45
C ASN A 155 -6.30 4.52 8.29
N SER A 156 -5.80 5.62 8.85
CA SER A 156 -4.64 5.63 9.75
C SER A 156 -4.94 6.40 11.03
N THR A 157 -4.16 6.18 12.08
CA THR A 157 -4.16 7.08 13.25
C THR A 157 -2.96 8.02 13.18
N ARG A 158 -1.74 7.52 12.96
CA ARG A 158 -0.53 8.33 12.87
C ARG A 158 0.36 7.89 11.72
N GLY A 159 0.77 8.84 10.90
CA GLY A 159 1.67 8.62 9.77
C GLY A 159 1.20 9.39 8.55
N ASP A 160 2.14 9.68 7.67
CA ASP A 160 1.85 10.38 6.42
C ASP A 160 1.24 9.42 5.39
N VAL A 161 0.39 9.95 4.52
CA VAL A 161 -0.21 9.20 3.41
C VAL A 161 0.17 9.87 2.09
N ASP A 162 1.03 9.24 1.30
CA ASP A 162 1.40 9.70 -0.05
C ASP A 162 0.79 8.78 -1.11
N ILE A 163 -0.02 9.37 -1.98
CA ILE A 163 -0.74 8.68 -3.05
C ILE A 163 -0.29 9.27 -4.37
N VAL A 164 0.33 8.44 -5.20
CA VAL A 164 0.68 8.77 -6.58
C VAL A 164 -0.10 7.86 -7.50
N THR A 165 -1.04 8.42 -8.25
CA THR A 165 -1.78 7.68 -9.26
C THR A 165 -0.98 7.75 -10.57
N GLY A 166 -0.78 6.60 -11.20
CA GLY A 166 -0.04 6.51 -12.47
C GLY A 166 -0.82 7.07 -13.65
N LYS A 167 -2.15 7.04 -13.52
CA LYS A 167 -3.13 7.41 -14.53
C LYS A 167 -4.18 8.35 -13.93
N ALA A 168 -5.06 8.87 -14.77
CA ALA A 168 -6.26 9.55 -14.30
C ALA A 168 -7.15 8.57 -13.51
N LEU A 169 -7.75 9.02 -12.41
CA LEU A 169 -8.75 8.26 -11.66
C LEU A 169 -10.16 8.82 -11.90
N ASP A 170 -11.15 7.93 -12.00
CA ASP A 170 -12.59 8.26 -11.96
C ASP A 170 -13.27 7.29 -10.99
N ASP A 171 -12.65 7.12 -9.82
CA ASP A 171 -13.02 6.19 -8.75
C ASP A 171 -13.03 6.91 -7.40
N SER A 172 -13.66 6.30 -6.39
CA SER A 172 -13.72 6.87 -5.05
C SER A 172 -12.36 6.87 -4.35
N ILE A 173 -12.02 7.97 -3.71
CA ILE A 173 -10.84 8.09 -2.84
C ILE A 173 -11.35 8.52 -1.46
N ASN A 174 -11.03 7.74 -0.44
CA ASN A 174 -11.32 8.05 0.95
C ASN A 174 -10.03 7.89 1.76
N VAL A 175 -9.55 8.97 2.36
CA VAL A 175 -8.34 8.96 3.20
C VAL A 175 -8.64 9.68 4.49
N SER A 176 -8.40 9.01 5.62
CA SER A 176 -8.53 9.57 6.95
C SER A 176 -7.29 9.24 7.77
N THR A 177 -6.68 10.25 8.38
CA THR A 177 -5.68 10.09 9.43
C THR A 177 -6.01 10.98 10.63
N THR A 178 -5.50 10.68 11.82
CA THR A 178 -5.61 11.61 12.96
C THR A 178 -4.44 12.59 12.94
N GLU A 179 -3.22 12.08 12.77
CA GLU A 179 -1.99 12.87 12.69
C GLU A 179 -1.18 12.45 11.47
N GLY A 180 -0.82 13.42 10.63
CA GLY A 180 -0.02 13.21 9.43
C GLY A 180 -0.51 14.03 8.24
N ASP A 181 0.41 14.26 7.32
CA ASP A 181 0.14 14.90 6.04
C ASP A 181 -0.53 13.90 5.07
N ILE A 182 -1.45 14.41 4.25
CA ILE A 182 -2.05 13.64 3.15
C ILE A 182 -1.63 14.29 1.84
N THR A 183 -0.92 13.56 0.99
CA THR A 183 -0.53 14.01 -0.34
C THR A 183 -1.18 13.14 -1.41
N LEU A 184 -1.99 13.75 -2.26
CA LEU A 184 -2.57 13.12 -3.45
C LEU A 184 -2.00 13.77 -4.72
N ARG A 185 -1.31 12.98 -5.52
CA ARG A 185 -0.78 13.36 -6.84
C ARG A 185 -1.40 12.47 -7.89
N ALA A 186 -2.20 13.06 -8.78
CA ALA A 186 -2.94 12.29 -9.77
C ALA A 186 -2.85 12.85 -11.19
N GLY A 187 -3.11 12.01 -12.19
CA GLY A 187 -3.06 12.36 -13.61
C GLY A 187 -4.08 13.42 -14.02
N THR A 188 -3.81 14.22 -15.07
CA THR A 188 -4.66 15.36 -15.50
C THR A 188 -6.12 15.03 -15.80
N GLY A 189 -6.42 13.79 -16.16
CA GLY A 189 -7.79 13.35 -16.43
C GLY A 189 -8.58 12.96 -15.18
N THR A 190 -8.00 13.06 -13.98
CA THR A 190 -8.67 12.65 -12.73
C THR A 190 -9.95 13.45 -12.51
N ARG A 191 -11.04 12.79 -12.12
CA ARG A 191 -12.36 13.40 -11.92
C ARG A 191 -12.86 13.03 -10.53
N GLY A 192 -13.60 13.94 -9.90
CA GLY A 192 -14.28 13.63 -8.64
C GLY A 192 -14.83 14.84 -7.91
N ARG A 193 -15.70 14.56 -6.95
CA ARG A 193 -16.25 15.52 -6.00
C ARG A 193 -15.35 15.58 -4.77
N LEU A 194 -14.59 16.66 -4.66
CA LEU A 194 -13.63 16.89 -3.59
C LEU A 194 -14.32 17.38 -2.31
N ASP A 195 -13.98 16.74 -1.19
CA ASP A 195 -14.28 17.19 0.17
C ASP A 195 -13.06 16.94 1.07
N ALA A 196 -12.22 17.97 1.20
CA ALA A 196 -11.01 17.93 2.03
C ALA A 196 -11.16 18.81 3.27
N PHE A 197 -10.71 18.32 4.42
CA PHE A 197 -10.82 19.04 5.69
C PHE A 197 -9.68 18.66 6.65
N THR A 198 -9.14 19.68 7.32
CA THR A 198 -8.22 19.55 8.46
C THR A 198 -8.66 20.42 9.64
N ILE A 199 -8.39 19.98 10.87
CA ILE A 199 -8.64 20.80 12.08
C ILE A 199 -7.47 21.77 12.28
N ASP A 200 -6.24 21.25 12.34
CA ASP A 200 -5.02 22.03 12.44
C ASP A 200 -4.06 21.70 11.29
N GLY A 201 -3.77 22.70 10.48
CA GLY A 201 -3.01 22.53 9.24
C GLY A 201 -3.64 23.28 8.08
N ARG A 202 -3.34 22.83 6.86
CA ARG A 202 -3.75 23.50 5.62
C ARG A 202 -4.22 22.52 4.55
N VAL A 203 -5.21 22.92 3.76
CA VAL A 203 -5.62 22.27 2.52
C VAL A 203 -5.11 23.09 1.34
N VAL A 204 -4.34 22.45 0.46
CA VAL A 204 -3.83 23.03 -0.78
C VAL A 204 -4.24 22.13 -1.94
N CYS A 205 -4.99 22.68 -2.89
CA CYS A 205 -5.33 21.96 -4.12
C CYS A 205 -4.85 22.74 -5.34
N LYS A 206 -4.21 22.04 -6.28
CA LYS A 206 -3.76 22.58 -7.56
C LYS A 206 -4.19 21.66 -8.69
N VAL A 207 -4.84 22.25 -9.70
CA VAL A 207 -5.27 21.56 -10.93
C VAL A 207 -4.78 22.37 -12.14
N PRO A 208 -3.46 22.40 -12.45
CA PRO A 208 -2.93 23.33 -13.45
C PRO A 208 -3.41 23.07 -14.88
N LYS A 209 -3.76 21.81 -15.20
CA LYS A 209 -4.25 21.39 -16.52
C LYS A 209 -5.56 20.61 -16.38
N GLY A 210 -6.57 21.25 -15.82
CA GLY A 210 -7.92 20.71 -15.64
C GLY A 210 -8.87 21.78 -15.14
N LYS A 211 -10.06 21.37 -14.69
CA LYS A 211 -11.06 22.24 -14.10
C LYS A 211 -11.19 21.93 -12.62
N LEU A 212 -11.18 22.96 -11.79
CA LEU A 212 -11.58 22.89 -10.38
C LEU A 212 -12.70 23.89 -10.15
N ARG A 213 -13.91 23.40 -9.88
CA ARG A 213 -15.06 24.22 -9.50
C ARG A 213 -15.21 24.15 -7.99
N VAL A 214 -14.80 25.19 -7.30
CA VAL A 214 -14.94 25.28 -5.84
C VAL A 214 -16.41 25.53 -5.50
N HIS A 215 -16.94 24.79 -4.53
CA HIS A 215 -18.31 24.91 -4.04
C HIS A 215 -18.32 25.26 -2.55
N GLY A 216 -19.37 25.95 -2.10
CA GLY A 216 -19.59 26.21 -0.68
C GLY A 216 -18.53 27.13 -0.03
N ARG A 217 -18.28 26.91 1.26
CA ARG A 217 -17.31 27.67 2.06
C ARG A 217 -15.96 26.96 1.98
N SER A 218 -15.03 27.49 1.19
CA SER A 218 -13.62 27.07 1.24
C SER A 218 -12.83 28.00 2.16
N SER A 219 -11.86 27.44 2.87
CA SER A 219 -10.89 28.18 3.70
C SER A 219 -9.50 27.55 3.53
N ASP A 220 -8.52 28.01 4.30
CA ASP A 220 -7.22 27.34 4.37
C ASP A 220 -7.31 25.94 5.00
N ARG A 221 -8.38 25.61 5.71
CA ARG A 221 -8.60 24.31 6.39
C ARG A 221 -9.65 23.42 5.73
N THR A 222 -10.39 23.93 4.75
CA THR A 222 -11.42 23.14 4.05
C THR A 222 -11.48 23.49 2.59
N MET A 223 -11.65 22.47 1.75
CA MET A 223 -11.92 22.65 0.35
C MET A 223 -13.01 21.69 -0.11
N GLN A 224 -14.07 22.27 -0.68
CA GLN A 224 -15.12 21.53 -1.33
C GLN A 224 -15.20 21.96 -2.79
N GLY A 225 -15.33 21.00 -3.69
CA GLY A 225 -15.35 21.32 -5.11
C GLY A 225 -15.56 20.11 -5.99
N VAL A 226 -15.49 20.35 -7.30
CA VAL A 226 -15.56 19.32 -8.32
C VAL A 226 -14.34 19.46 -9.23
N ILE A 227 -13.58 18.38 -9.35
CA ILE A 227 -12.43 18.22 -10.24
C ILE A 227 -12.95 17.61 -11.55
N ASN A 228 -12.65 18.26 -12.68
CA ASN A 228 -12.95 17.79 -14.04
C ASN A 228 -14.38 17.25 -14.22
N ASP A 229 -15.36 17.97 -13.66
CA ASP A 229 -16.79 17.65 -13.76
C ASP A 229 -17.11 16.19 -13.31
N GLY A 230 -16.36 15.66 -12.33
CA GLY A 230 -16.54 14.30 -11.80
C GLY A 230 -17.54 14.18 -10.66
N GLU A 231 -18.04 12.97 -10.47
CA GLU A 231 -19.08 12.67 -9.46
C GLU A 231 -18.57 11.79 -8.32
N GLN A 232 -17.54 10.97 -8.57
CA GLN A 232 -16.99 10.07 -7.56
C GLN A 232 -16.42 10.82 -6.36
N PRO A 233 -16.67 10.36 -5.12
CA PRO A 233 -16.22 11.07 -3.94
C PRO A 233 -14.69 11.02 -3.80
N VAL A 234 -14.08 12.18 -3.54
CA VAL A 234 -12.68 12.34 -3.16
C VAL A 234 -12.65 13.01 -1.79
N VAL A 235 -12.61 12.21 -0.73
CA VAL A 235 -12.71 12.63 0.66
C VAL A 235 -11.35 12.48 1.33
N LEU A 236 -10.80 13.57 1.86
CA LEU A 236 -9.50 13.58 2.54
C LEU A 236 -9.63 14.29 3.89
N ARG A 237 -9.30 13.62 4.99
CA ARG A 237 -9.49 14.11 6.35
C ARG A 237 -8.24 13.89 7.19
N THR A 238 -7.79 14.93 7.89
CA THR A 238 -6.77 14.82 8.94
C THR A 238 -7.15 15.72 10.13
N ASN A 239 -6.74 15.41 11.36
CA ASN A 239 -6.94 16.35 12.47
C ASN A 239 -5.74 17.29 12.60
N ASP A 240 -4.53 16.75 12.52
CA ASP A 240 -3.28 17.52 12.53
C ASP A 240 -2.42 17.14 11.31
N GLY A 241 -2.32 18.07 10.36
CA GLY A 241 -1.56 17.87 9.15
C GLY A 241 -2.05 18.68 7.95
N THR A 242 -1.23 18.70 6.92
CA THR A 242 -1.48 19.36 5.64
C THR A 242 -2.01 18.37 4.62
N ILE A 243 -3.12 18.73 3.97
CA ILE A 243 -3.66 18.02 2.82
C ILE A 243 -3.19 18.72 1.54
N ARG A 244 -2.42 18.03 0.70
CA ARG A 244 -1.93 18.52 -0.59
C ARG A 244 -2.51 17.68 -1.72
N ILE A 245 -3.23 18.33 -2.64
CA ILE A 245 -3.83 17.70 -3.81
C ILE A 245 -3.23 18.35 -5.06
N VAL A 246 -2.64 17.56 -5.95
CA VAL A 246 -2.04 18.04 -7.19
C VAL A 246 -2.44 17.15 -8.37
N ILE A 247 -3.23 17.71 -9.28
CA ILE A 247 -3.67 17.04 -10.50
C ILE A 247 -2.79 17.51 -11.67
N LYS A 248 -1.84 16.69 -12.14
CA LYS A 248 -0.81 17.08 -13.11
C LYS A 248 -0.43 15.98 -14.09
N LYS A 249 0.26 16.35 -15.17
CA LYS A 249 0.58 15.43 -16.28
C LYS A 249 1.56 14.32 -15.87
N TYR A 250 2.49 14.63 -14.96
CA TYR A 250 3.52 13.70 -14.48
C TYR A 250 3.49 13.63 -12.95
N PRO A 251 2.57 12.84 -12.35
CA PRO A 251 2.37 12.78 -10.90
C PRO A 251 3.64 12.42 -10.10
N HIS A 252 4.50 11.57 -10.67
CA HIS A 252 5.76 11.11 -10.07
C HIS A 252 6.85 12.20 -9.97
N ARG A 253 6.81 13.28 -10.78
CA ARG A 253 7.83 14.34 -10.69
C ARG A 253 7.56 15.24 -9.49
N GLN A 254 8.46 15.27 -8.52
CA GLN A 254 8.34 16.17 -7.35
C GLN A 254 8.53 17.65 -7.73
N SER A 255 9.26 17.95 -8.81
CA SER A 255 9.72 19.28 -9.20
C SER A 255 8.66 20.19 -9.87
N SER A 256 7.42 20.24 -9.37
CA SER A 256 6.40 21.14 -9.93
C SER A 256 5.73 22.03 -8.90
N PHE A 257 6.45 22.36 -7.82
CA PHE A 257 6.17 23.57 -7.03
C PHE A 257 6.83 24.78 -7.68
N ASP A 258 6.78 24.88 -9.01
CA ASP A 258 7.13 26.13 -9.67
C ASP A 258 5.96 27.09 -9.41
N PHE A 259 6.27 28.11 -8.62
CA PHE A 259 5.44 29.28 -8.40
C PHE A 259 5.65 30.20 -9.61
N ASP A 260 4.86 30.01 -10.66
CA ASP A 260 4.58 31.08 -11.62
C ASP A 260 3.32 31.82 -11.18
#